data_AF-A0A656HG36-F1
#
_entry.id   AF-A0A656HG36-F1
#
_cell.length_a   1.000
_cell.length_b   1.000
_cell.length_c   1.000
_cell.angle_alpha   90.00
_cell.angle_beta   90.00
_cell.angle_gamma   90.00
#
_symmetry.space_group_name_H-M   'P 1'
#
loop_
_entity.id
_entity.type
_entity.pdbx_description
1 polymer ?
#
loop_
_entity_poly.entity_id
_entity_poly.type
_entity_poly.pdbx_seq_one_letter_code
_entity_poly.pdbx_strand_id
1 'polypeptide(L)'
;MKEQQLTRLMYTLIIVGLSISAVGVGLVIFTDIATAHGVKGVATVAGLIASGLFLSIPAKIYLTLQLMKRNDEKMKARRERSELR
;
A
#
# COMPACT_ATOMS: atom_id res chain seq x y z
N MET A 1 -11.55 11.92 -14.56
CA MET A 1 -10.45 11.00 -14.94
C MET A 1 -10.75 9.62 -14.37
N LYS A 2 -10.56 8.55 -15.16
CA LYS A 2 -11.12 7.21 -14.91
C LYS A 2 -10.70 6.69 -13.51
N GLU A 3 -11.66 6.59 -12.58
CA GLU A 3 -11.44 6.03 -11.23
C GLU A 3 -10.68 4.70 -11.26
N GLN A 4 -10.89 3.90 -12.30
CA GLN A 4 -10.18 2.65 -12.57
C GLN A 4 -8.66 2.82 -12.73
N GLN A 5 -8.19 3.91 -13.34
CA GLN A 5 -6.75 4.18 -13.47
C GLN A 5 -6.15 4.58 -12.12
N LEU A 6 -6.88 5.33 -11.31
CA LEU A 6 -6.42 5.72 -9.98
C LEU A 6 -6.35 4.51 -9.04
N THR A 7 -7.35 3.61 -9.08
CA THR A 7 -7.30 2.31 -8.37
C THR A 7 -6.10 1.47 -8.81
N ARG A 8 -5.84 1.41 -10.12
CA ARG A 8 -4.73 0.62 -10.66
C ARG A 8 -3.39 1.21 -10.23
N LEU A 9 -3.26 2.54 -10.25
CA LEU A 9 -2.09 3.26 -9.74
C LEU A 9 -1.84 2.98 -8.25
N MET A 10 -2.89 2.99 -7.43
CA MET A 10 -2.79 2.67 -6.00
C MET A 10 -2.32 1.23 -5.77
N TYR A 11 -2.84 0.27 -6.53
CA TYR A 11 -2.36 -1.12 -6.47
C TYR A 11 -0.89 -1.24 -6.90
N THR A 12 -0.50 -0.54 -7.97
CA THR A 12 0.91 -0.49 -8.41
C THR A 12 1.80 0.12 -7.33
N LEU A 13 1.37 1.20 -6.67
CA LEU A 13 2.11 1.82 -5.56
C LEU A 13 2.31 0.87 -4.38
N ILE A 14 1.32 0.02 -4.06
CA ILE A 14 1.48 -1.01 -3.03
C ILE A 14 2.56 -2.02 -3.45
N ILE A 15 2.51 -2.52 -4.69
CA ILE A 15 3.50 -3.49 -5.19
C ILE A 15 4.90 -2.87 -5.23
N VAL A 16 5.02 -1.61 -5.66
CA VAL A 16 6.28 -0.86 -5.68
C VAL A 16 6.80 -0.61 -4.26
N GLY A 17 5.94 -0.19 -3.32
CA GLY A 17 6.33 0.01 -1.91
C GLY A 17 6.77 -1.30 -1.24
N LEU A 18 6.07 -2.39 -1.51
CA LEU A 18 6.43 -3.71 -0.97
C LEU A 18 7.75 -4.23 -1.54
N SER A 19 7.97 -4.07 -2.86
CA SER A 19 9.22 -4.47 -3.51
C SER A 19 10.40 -3.64 -3.01
N ILE A 20 10.24 -2.33 -2.80
CA ILE A 20 11.27 -1.47 -2.17
C ILE A 20 11.59 -1.95 -0.75
N SER A 21 10.57 -2.27 0.06
CA SER A 21 10.80 -2.83 1.40
C SER A 21 11.51 -4.18 1.35
N ALA A 22 11.12 -5.06 0.44
CA ALA A 22 11.75 -6.38 0.26
C ALA A 22 13.20 -6.24 -0.20
N VAL A 23 13.50 -5.30 -1.10
CA VAL A 23 14.87 -4.97 -1.50
C VAL A 23 15.67 -4.44 -0.31
N GLY A 24 15.08 -3.57 0.53
CA GLY A 24 15.75 -3.08 1.73
C GLY A 24 16.09 -4.16 2.74
N VAL A 25 15.16 -5.10 2.97
CA VAL A 25 15.41 -6.29 3.80
C VAL A 25 16.44 -7.22 3.15
N GLY A 26 16.37 -7.42 1.84
CA GLY A 26 17.35 -8.22 1.10
C GLY A 26 18.76 -7.63 1.19
N LEU A 27 18.87 -6.29 1.14
CA LEU A 27 20.14 -5.59 1.32
C LEU A 27 20.71 -5.86 2.73
N VAL A 28 19.90 -5.82 3.78
CA VAL A 28 20.35 -6.19 5.15
C VAL A 28 20.90 -7.61 5.25
N ILE A 29 20.23 -8.55 4.57
CA ILE A 29 20.58 -9.97 4.67
C ILE A 29 21.83 -10.29 3.86
N PHE A 30 21.96 -9.70 2.66
CA PHE A 30 23.06 -10.00 1.74
C PHE A 30 24.29 -9.12 1.90
N THR A 31 24.10 -7.88 2.33
CA THR A 31 25.23 -7.02 2.65
C THR A 31 25.34 -6.92 4.16
N ASP A 32 26.50 -7.29 4.68
CA ASP A 32 26.89 -7.12 6.08
C ASP A 32 27.11 -5.62 6.41
N ILE A 33 26.27 -4.74 5.87
CA ILE A 33 26.27 -3.29 6.08
C ILE A 33 26.11 -2.96 7.57
N ALA A 34 25.42 -3.83 8.33
CA ALA A 34 25.31 -3.71 9.77
C ALA A 34 26.67 -3.82 10.49
N THR A 35 27.59 -4.66 10.01
CA THR A 35 28.94 -4.75 10.59
C THR A 35 29.96 -3.83 9.91
N ALA A 36 29.81 -3.54 8.61
CA ALA A 36 30.75 -2.69 7.86
C ALA A 36 30.54 -1.18 8.05
N HIS A 37 29.31 -0.71 8.27
CA HIS A 37 28.97 0.72 8.42
C HIS A 37 28.32 1.07 9.77
N GLY A 38 28.13 0.09 10.66
CA GLY A 38 27.57 0.28 12.00
C GLY A 38 26.21 0.98 11.99
N VAL A 39 26.03 1.96 12.89
CA VAL A 39 24.75 2.67 13.12
C VAL A 39 24.22 3.38 11.87
N LYS A 40 25.11 3.88 10.98
CA LYS A 40 24.70 4.54 9.73
C LYS A 40 24.02 3.57 8.76
N GLY A 41 24.52 2.33 8.68
CA GLY A 41 23.93 1.28 7.85
C GLY A 41 22.52 0.91 8.29
N VAL A 42 22.31 0.77 9.61
CA VAL A 42 21.00 0.50 10.20
C VAL A 42 20.00 1.63 9.94
N ALA A 43 20.44 2.89 10.07
CA ALA A 43 19.57 4.04 9.84
C ALA A 43 19.09 4.13 8.38
N THR A 44 19.96 3.85 7.39
CA THR A 44 19.59 3.84 5.97
C THR A 44 18.58 2.74 5.67
N VAL A 45 18.77 1.54 6.21
CA VAL A 45 17.83 0.42 6.03
C VAL A 45 16.50 0.73 6.70
N ALA A 46 16.51 1.16 7.96
CA ALA A 46 15.29 1.49 8.69
C ALA A 46 14.50 2.59 7.95
N GLY A 47 15.19 3.59 7.40
CA GLY A 47 14.60 4.62 6.55
C GLY A 47 13.98 4.05 5.28
N LEU A 48 14.67 3.12 4.60
CA LEU A 48 14.17 2.50 3.37
C LEU A 48 12.90 1.68 3.63
N ILE A 49 12.90 0.83 4.66
CA ILE A 49 11.73 0.03 5.06
C ILE A 49 10.58 0.94 5.51
N ALA A 50 10.87 1.94 6.35
CA ALA A 50 9.88 2.88 6.83
C ALA A 50 9.24 3.67 5.67
N SER A 51 10.05 4.10 4.68
CA SER A 51 9.55 4.81 3.51
C SER A 51 8.67 3.94 2.61
N GLY A 52 9.04 2.67 2.40
CA GLY A 52 8.24 1.70 1.62
C GLY A 52 6.90 1.39 2.30
N LEU A 53 6.91 1.26 3.64
CA LEU A 53 5.69 1.05 4.41
C LEU A 53 4.81 2.31 4.46
N PHE A 54 5.42 3.49 4.63
CA PHE A 54 4.71 4.77 4.69
C PHE A 54 3.95 5.05 3.39
N LEU A 55 4.56 4.77 2.23
CA LEU A 55 3.92 4.90 0.92
C LEU A 55 2.72 3.96 0.74
N SER A 56 2.67 2.85 1.48
CA SER A 56 1.61 1.85 1.42
C SER A 56 0.32 2.27 2.15
N ILE A 57 0.42 3.19 3.12
CA ILE A 57 -0.71 3.65 3.95
C ILE A 57 -1.76 4.44 3.12
N PRO A 58 -1.42 5.50 2.37
CA PRO A 58 -2.41 6.24 1.59
C PRO A 58 -3.09 5.37 0.52
N ALA A 59 -2.38 4.40 -0.05
CA ALA A 59 -2.96 3.44 -1.00
C ALA A 59 -4.02 2.53 -0.36
N LYS A 60 -3.77 2.02 0.85
CA LYS A 60 -4.76 1.23 1.62
C LYS A 60 -5.99 2.06 1.98
N ILE A 61 -5.80 3.30 2.44
CA ILE A 61 -6.92 4.19 2.79
C ILE A 61 -7.78 4.49 1.56
N TYR A 62 -7.15 4.77 0.41
CA TYR A 62 -7.88 5.04 -0.83
C TYR A 62 -8.76 3.86 -1.27
N LEU A 63 -8.22 2.64 -1.27
CA LEU A 63 -8.98 1.45 -1.64
C LEU A 63 -10.16 1.19 -0.70
N THR A 64 -9.96 1.39 0.61
CA THR A 64 -11.05 1.26 1.60
C THR A 64 -12.16 2.27 1.35
N LEU A 65 -11.84 3.54 1.10
CA LEU A 65 -12.83 4.56 0.77
C LEU A 65 -13.59 4.23 -0.52
N GLN A 66 -12.89 3.71 -1.52
CA GLN A 66 -13.51 3.28 -2.77
C GLN A 66 -14.42 2.05 -2.58
N LEU A 67 -14.00 1.10 -1.74
CA LEU A 67 -14.80 -0.08 -1.40
C LEU A 67 -16.08 0.31 -0.65
N MET A 68 -15.99 1.26 0.29
CA MET A 68 -17.12 1.80 1.03
C MET A 68 -18.15 2.43 0.09
N LYS A 69 -17.71 3.28 -0.86
CA LYS A 69 -18.59 3.87 -1.88
C LYS A 69 -19.34 2.82 -2.70
N ARG A 70 -18.63 1.79 -3.18
CA ARG A 70 -19.25 0.69 -3.93
C ARG A 70 -20.21 -0.14 -3.09
N ASN A 71 -19.92 -0.30 -1.80
CA ASN A 71 -20.78 -1.05 -0.89
C ASN A 71 -22.07 -0.27 -0.60
N ASP A 72 -21.99 1.06 -0.43
CA ASP A 72 -23.15 1.93 -0.22
C ASP A 72 -24.09 1.93 -1.44
N GLU A 73 -23.55 1.98 -2.66
CA GLU A 73 -24.32 1.87 -3.91
C GLU A 73 -25.04 0.51 -4.00
N LYS A 74 -24.34 -0.59 -3.69
CA LYS A 74 -24.95 -1.93 -3.65
C LYS A 74 -26.05 -2.04 -2.59
N MET A 75 -25.86 -1.43 -1.42
CA MET A 75 -26.84 -1.43 -0.35
C MET A 75 -28.10 -0.62 -0.71
N LYS A 76 -27.95 0.52 -1.39
CA LYS A 76 -29.08 1.28 -1.94
C LYS A 76 -29.87 0.48 -2.96
N ALA A 77 -29.19 -0.11 -3.96
CA ALA A 77 -29.84 -0.94 -4.97
C ALA A 77 -30.53 -2.19 -4.37
N ARG A 78 -30.00 -2.72 -3.26
CA ARG A 78 -30.63 -3.83 -2.52
C ARG A 78 -31.87 -3.39 -1.76
N ARG A 79 -31.88 -2.19 -1.16
CA ARG A 79 -33.05 -1.61 -0.46
C ARG A 79 -34.21 -1.36 -1.42
N GLU A 80 -33.96 -0.75 -2.58
CA GLU A 80 -34.98 -0.52 -3.61
C GLU A 80 -35.60 -1.83 -4.10
N ARG A 81 -34.79 -2.88 -4.26
CA ARG A 81 -35.28 -4.20 -4.67
C ARG A 81 -36.11 -4.91 -3.60
N SER A 82 -35.91 -4.60 -2.32
CA SER A 82 -36.74 -5.10 -1.22
C SER A 82 -38.04 -4.32 -1.02
N GLU A 83 -38.12 -3.07 -1.47
CA GLU A 83 -39.35 -2.26 -1.40
C GLU A 83 -40.30 -2.54 -2.58
N LEU A 84 -39.79 -3.09 -3.68
CA LEU A 84 -40.57 -3.51 -4.86
C LEU A 84 -41.15 -4.94 -4.75
N ARG A 85 -40.97 -5.63 -3.62
CA ARG A 85 -41.35 -7.03 -3.40
C ARG A 85 -42.35 -7.15 -2.27
#